data_AF-A0A8S0V355-F1
#
_entry.id   AF-A0A8S0V355-F1
#
_cell.length_a   1.000
_cell.length_b   1.000
_cell.length_c   1.000
_cell.angle_alpha   90.00
_cell.angle_beta   90.00
_cell.angle_gamma   90.00
#
_symmetry.space_group_name_H-M   'P 1'
#
loop_
_entity.id
_entity.type
_entity.pdbx_description
1 polymer ?
#
loop_
_entity_poly.entity_id
_entity_poly.type
_entity_poly.pdbx_seq_one_letter_code
_entity_poly.pdbx_strand_id
1 'polypeptide(L)'
;MKKKFKDKMSEFQTLRESIHQEYREVVERRVFTVTGNRADEETIDRLIETGDSEQIFHKAIQEQGRGQIMDTLAEIQERHDAVRDLEKKLLDLQQIFMDMAVLVDAQGDMLDNIESQVSSAVDHVQSGNTALQKAKSLQKNSRKWMCIAILILLIIVAIIVVGVLKPWQNNNGA
;
A
#
# COMPACT_ATOMS: atom_id res chain seq x y z
N MET A 1 1.00 -2.30 -3.01
CA MET A 1 1.46 -1.44 -4.12
C MET A 1 0.87 -0.04 -4.07
N LYS A 2 -0.44 0.12 -3.79
CA LYS A 2 -1.14 1.41 -3.60
C LYS A 2 -0.42 2.44 -2.71
N LYS A 3 0.08 2.03 -1.54
CA LYS A 3 0.85 2.92 -0.64
C LYS A 3 2.11 3.49 -1.31
N LYS A 4 2.97 2.62 -1.85
CA LYS A 4 4.20 3.05 -2.55
C LYS A 4 3.92 3.96 -3.75
N PHE A 5 2.85 3.67 -4.49
CA PHE A 5 2.41 4.51 -5.61
C PHE A 5 2.00 5.91 -5.14
N LYS A 6 1.18 5.99 -4.08
CA LYS A 6 0.78 7.25 -3.45
C LYS A 6 1.98 8.04 -2.91
N ASP A 7 2.95 7.35 -2.29
CA ASP A 7 4.18 7.97 -1.79
C ASP A 7 4.97 8.60 -2.96
N LYS A 8 5.13 7.88 -4.08
CA LYS A 8 5.83 8.40 -5.28
C LYS A 8 5.10 9.57 -5.95
N MET A 9 3.78 9.54 -5.97
CA MET A 9 2.97 10.68 -6.43
C MET A 9 3.21 11.92 -5.56
N SER A 10 3.25 11.74 -4.23
CA SER A 10 3.52 12.85 -3.30
C SER A 10 4.92 13.43 -3.50
N GLU A 11 5.94 12.57 -3.62
CA GLU A 11 7.31 13.00 -3.92
C GLU A 11 7.38 13.81 -5.23
N PHE A 12 6.66 13.35 -6.26
CA PHE A 12 6.58 14.04 -7.55
C PHE A 12 5.94 15.43 -7.43
N GLN A 13 4.82 15.55 -6.69
CA GLN A 13 4.15 16.82 -6.47
C GLN A 13 5.07 17.81 -5.72
N THR A 14 5.75 17.34 -4.68
CA THR A 14 6.73 18.16 -3.94
C THR A 14 7.90 18.60 -4.84
N LEU A 15 8.43 17.71 -5.69
CA LEU A 15 9.49 18.07 -6.62
C LEU A 15 9.03 19.11 -7.64
N ARG A 16 7.82 18.98 -8.18
CA ARG A 16 7.24 19.95 -9.12
C ARG A 16 7.13 21.34 -8.48
N GLU A 17 6.65 21.39 -7.25
CA GLU A 17 6.50 22.64 -6.50
C GLU A 17 7.87 23.28 -6.20
N SER A 18 8.87 22.47 -5.82
CA SER A 18 10.25 22.93 -5.64
C SER A 18 10.82 23.56 -6.90
N ILE A 19 10.64 22.93 -8.07
CA ILE A 19 11.13 23.46 -9.36
C ILE A 19 10.50 24.82 -9.66
N HIS A 20 9.19 24.96 -9.44
CA HIS A 20 8.49 26.22 -9.69
C HIS A 20 8.96 27.32 -8.73
N GLN A 21 9.15 27.00 -7.45
CA GLN A 21 9.66 27.92 -6.45
C GLN A 21 11.10 28.35 -6.76
N GLU A 22 11.99 27.41 -7.09
CA GLU A 22 13.38 27.72 -7.47
C GLU A 22 13.43 28.61 -8.71
N TYR A 23 12.56 28.38 -9.69
CA TYR A 23 12.48 29.24 -10.88
C TYR A 23 12.04 30.66 -10.50
N ARG A 24 11.01 30.80 -9.66
CA ARG A 24 10.56 32.10 -9.14
C ARG A 24 11.69 32.87 -8.45
N GLU A 25 12.41 32.23 -7.53
CA GLU A 25 13.52 32.86 -6.81
C GLU A 25 14.63 33.35 -7.75
N VAL A 26 14.93 32.59 -8.80
CA VAL A 26 15.91 32.99 -9.82
C VAL A 26 15.43 34.23 -10.58
N VAL A 27 14.16 34.22 -11.02
CA VAL A 27 13.57 35.36 -11.75
C VAL A 27 13.57 36.62 -10.90
N GLU A 28 13.10 36.54 -9.65
CA GLU A 28 13.10 37.67 -8.70
C GLU A 28 14.50 38.26 -8.51
N ARG A 29 15.49 37.39 -8.30
CA ARG A 29 16.87 37.82 -8.08
C ARG A 29 17.46 38.52 -9.30
N ARG A 30 17.16 38.03 -10.51
CA ARG A 30 17.63 38.63 -11.77
C ARG A 30 16.95 39.96 -12.03
N VAL A 31 15.64 40.03 -11.82
CA VAL A 31 14.86 41.28 -11.93
C VAL A 31 15.41 42.33 -10.98
N PHE A 32 15.67 41.99 -9.72
CA PHE A 32 16.25 42.92 -8.74
C PHE A 32 17.66 43.39 -9.13
N THR A 33 18.51 42.49 -9.62
CA THR A 33 19.89 42.81 -9.99
C THR A 33 19.96 43.84 -11.12
N VAL A 34 19.02 43.80 -12.05
CA VAL A 34 19.01 44.68 -13.22
C VAL A 34 18.16 45.94 -13.00
N THR A 35 17.01 45.84 -12.34
CA THR A 35 16.12 46.99 -12.14
C THR A 35 16.47 47.80 -10.89
N GLY A 36 17.30 47.26 -9.99
CA GLY A 36 17.67 47.86 -8.71
C GLY A 36 16.52 47.93 -7.69
N ASN A 37 15.30 47.49 -8.06
CA ASN A 37 14.11 47.55 -7.23
C ASN A 37 13.46 46.17 -7.16
N ARG A 38 12.76 45.88 -6.06
CA ARG A 38 11.92 44.68 -5.99
C ARG A 38 10.69 44.94 -6.85
N ALA A 39 10.50 44.13 -7.89
CA ALA A 39 9.25 44.11 -8.64
C ALA A 39 8.11 43.62 -7.74
N ASP A 40 6.89 44.04 -8.07
CA ASP A 40 5.68 43.49 -7.48
C ASP A 40 5.48 42.02 -7.87
N GLU A 41 4.76 41.30 -7.01
CA GLU A 41 4.48 39.87 -7.16
C GLU A 41 3.79 39.55 -8.49
N GLU A 42 2.83 40.41 -8.89
CA GLU A 42 2.07 40.26 -10.14
C GLU A 42 2.96 40.36 -11.38
N THR A 43 3.94 41.26 -11.35
CA THR A 43 4.92 41.40 -12.43
C THR A 43 5.84 40.18 -12.54
N ILE A 44 6.24 39.59 -11.40
CA ILE A 44 7.02 38.35 -11.37
C ILE A 44 6.19 37.18 -11.90
N ASP A 45 4.94 37.06 -11.46
CA ASP A 45 4.01 36.03 -11.94
C ASP A 45 3.82 36.10 -13.45
N ARG A 46 3.53 37.30 -13.97
CA ARG A 46 3.38 37.51 -15.41
C ARG A 46 4.64 37.11 -16.18
N LEU A 47 5.82 37.44 -15.66
CA LEU A 47 7.09 37.07 -16.29
C LEU A 47 7.30 35.56 -16.32
N ILE A 48 6.95 34.87 -15.24
CA ILE A 48 7.03 33.41 -15.13
C ILE A 48 6.05 32.73 -16.10
N GLU A 49 4.83 33.24 -16.22
CA GLU A 49 3.77 32.66 -17.07
C GLU A 49 3.99 32.93 -18.57
N THR A 50 4.36 34.15 -18.92
CA THR A 50 4.39 34.62 -20.32
C THR A 50 5.80 34.64 -20.92
N GLY A 51 6.84 34.71 -20.09
CA GLY A 51 8.20 35.01 -20.52
C GLY A 51 8.40 36.46 -20.96
N ASP A 52 7.35 37.29 -20.99
CA ASP A 52 7.43 38.66 -21.50
C ASP A 52 8.13 39.57 -20.48
N SER A 53 9.41 39.80 -20.78
CA SER A 53 10.34 40.56 -19.97
C SER A 53 10.57 41.97 -20.51
N GLU A 54 10.24 42.27 -21.77
CA GLU A 54 10.57 43.56 -22.38
C GLU A 54 9.97 44.74 -21.60
N GLN A 55 8.71 44.63 -21.17
CA GLN A 55 8.03 45.69 -20.43
C GLN A 55 8.67 46.00 -19.07
N ILE A 56 9.25 44.99 -18.41
CA ILE A 56 9.84 45.11 -17.07
C ILE A 56 11.20 45.78 -17.16
N PHE A 57 11.98 45.40 -18.16
CA PHE A 57 13.36 45.86 -18.31
C PHE A 57 13.48 47.13 -19.16
N HIS A 58 12.41 47.61 -19.80
CA HIS A 58 12.41 48.84 -20.59
C HIS A 58 12.98 50.06 -19.84
N LYS A 59 12.61 50.22 -18.56
CA LYS A 59 13.12 51.31 -17.72
C LYS A 59 14.60 51.10 -17.35
N ALA A 60 14.97 49.88 -17.00
CA ALA A 60 16.36 49.53 -16.69
C ALA A 60 17.29 49.71 -17.90
N ILE A 61 16.82 49.39 -19.12
CA ILE A 61 17.55 49.59 -20.38
C ILE A 61 17.90 51.06 -20.62
N GLN A 62 17.01 51.98 -20.23
CA GLN A 62 17.26 53.42 -20.34
C GLN A 62 18.29 53.93 -19.32
N GLU A 63 18.34 53.33 -18.13
CA GLU A 63 19.18 53.80 -17.00
C GLU A 63 20.58 53.14 -16.95
N GLN A 64 20.69 51.84 -17.25
CA GLN A 64 21.91 51.04 -17.04
C GLN A 64 22.65 50.64 -18.34
N GLY A 65 22.06 50.93 -19.50
CA GLY A 65 22.61 50.58 -20.81
C GLY A 65 22.18 49.19 -21.30
N ARG A 66 22.08 49.04 -22.62
CA ARG A 66 21.41 47.91 -23.28
C ARG A 66 22.13 46.56 -23.16
N GLY A 67 23.47 46.55 -23.02
CA GLY A 67 24.28 45.31 -23.11
C GLY A 67 24.00 44.30 -21.99
N GLN A 68 24.24 44.68 -20.74
CA GLN A 68 24.11 43.79 -19.57
C GLN A 68 22.66 43.31 -19.34
N ILE A 69 21.70 44.10 -19.80
CA ILE A 69 20.27 43.81 -19.64
C ILE A 69 19.80 42.80 -20.67
N MET A 70 20.28 42.90 -21.91
CA MET A 70 19.98 41.92 -22.96
C MET A 70 20.52 40.53 -22.61
N ASP A 71 21.69 40.45 -21.99
CA ASP A 71 22.23 39.16 -21.52
C ASP A 71 21.35 38.55 -20.41
N THR A 72 20.87 39.36 -19.47
CA THR A 72 19.99 38.89 -18.40
C THR A 72 18.60 38.48 -18.93
N LEU A 73 18.07 39.25 -19.89
CA LEU A 73 16.84 38.92 -20.61
C LEU A 73 16.95 37.58 -21.31
N ALA A 74 18.05 37.35 -22.04
CA ALA A 74 18.31 36.09 -22.72
C ALA A 74 18.39 34.92 -21.72
N GLU A 75 19.05 35.09 -20.57
CA GLU A 75 19.10 34.07 -19.52
C GLU A 75 17.70 33.74 -18.96
N ILE A 76 16.89 34.77 -18.68
CA ILE A 76 15.51 34.56 -18.17
C ILE A 76 14.65 33.83 -19.20
N GLN A 77 14.76 34.22 -20.48
CA GLN A 77 14.01 33.59 -21.57
C GLN A 77 14.43 32.12 -21.77
N GLU A 78 15.73 31.84 -21.80
CA GLU A 78 16.25 30.47 -21.91
C GLU A 78 15.74 29.59 -20.77
N ARG A 79 15.74 30.13 -19.54
CA ARG A 79 15.19 29.42 -18.38
C ARG A 79 13.68 29.24 -18.46
N HIS A 80 12.94 30.25 -18.93
CA HIS A 80 11.50 30.15 -19.13
C HIS A 80 11.17 29.00 -20.09
N ASP A 81 11.87 28.94 -21.23
CA ASP A 81 11.66 27.89 -22.22
C ASP A 81 11.99 26.49 -21.66
N ALA A 82 13.06 26.38 -20.87
CA ALA A 82 13.42 25.13 -20.20
C ALA A 82 12.38 24.69 -19.15
N VAL A 83 11.86 25.62 -18.34
CA VAL A 83 10.81 25.33 -17.35
C VAL A 83 9.50 24.96 -18.04
N ARG A 84 9.15 25.62 -19.14
CA ARG A 84 7.97 25.31 -19.94
C ARG A 84 8.06 23.93 -20.59
N ASP A 85 9.24 23.52 -21.04
CA ASP A 85 9.46 22.15 -21.54
C ASP A 85 9.37 21.11 -20.42
N LEU A 86 9.93 21.41 -19.25
CA LEU A 86 9.76 20.59 -18.05
C LEU A 86 8.28 20.46 -17.67
N GLU A 87 7.53 21.54 -17.64
CA GLU A 87 6.11 21.54 -17.29
C GLU A 87 5.29 20.63 -18.20
N LYS A 88 5.53 20.67 -19.52
CA LYS A 88 4.90 19.74 -20.47
C LYS A 88 5.19 18.29 -20.13
N LYS A 89 6.46 17.95 -19.85
CA LYS A 89 6.87 16.60 -19.45
C LYS A 89 6.24 16.17 -18.11
N LEU A 90 6.10 17.11 -17.18
CA LEU A 90 5.45 16.88 -15.89
C LEU A 90 3.94 16.61 -16.05
N LEU A 91 3.27 17.31 -16.96
CA LEU A 91 1.87 17.07 -17.32
C LEU A 91 1.68 15.69 -17.93
N ASP A 92 2.56 15.27 -18.83
CA ASP A 92 2.53 13.91 -19.40
C ASP A 92 2.72 12.85 -18.31
N LEU A 93 3.66 13.07 -17.38
CA LEU A 93 3.87 12.14 -16.27
C LEU A 93 2.69 12.11 -15.30
N GLN A 94 2.06 13.26 -15.04
CA GLN A 94 0.84 13.35 -14.24
C GLN A 94 -0.29 12.53 -14.86
N GLN A 95 -0.43 12.56 -16.19
CA GLN A 95 -1.42 11.74 -16.90
C GLN A 95 -1.13 10.25 -16.71
N ILE A 96 0.13 9.82 -16.88
CA ILE A 96 0.54 8.42 -16.64
C ILE A 96 0.22 8.00 -15.20
N PHE A 97 0.47 8.88 -14.23
CA PHE A 97 0.11 8.60 -12.85
C PHE A 97 -1.41 8.47 -12.66
N MET A 98 -2.25 9.30 -13.28
CA MET A 98 -3.70 9.14 -13.18
C MET A 98 -4.19 7.83 -13.78
N ASP A 99 -3.67 7.44 -14.94
CA ASP A 99 -4.01 6.17 -15.58
C ASP A 99 -3.56 4.98 -14.71
N MET A 100 -2.37 5.07 -14.10
CA MET A 100 -1.88 4.06 -13.18
C MET A 100 -2.67 4.02 -11.87
N ALA A 101 -3.16 5.16 -11.38
CA ALA A 101 -4.00 5.22 -10.18
C ALA A 101 -5.27 4.39 -10.36
N VAL A 102 -5.91 4.47 -11.53
CA VAL A 102 -7.08 3.64 -11.88
C VAL A 102 -6.73 2.15 -11.87
N LEU A 103 -5.59 1.75 -12.46
CA LEU A 103 -5.15 0.36 -12.51
C LEU A 103 -4.79 -0.20 -11.12
N VAL A 104 -4.14 0.60 -10.28
CA VAL A 104 -3.75 0.22 -8.91
C VAL A 104 -4.95 0.15 -7.98
N ASP A 105 -5.95 1.01 -8.19
CA ASP A 105 -7.20 0.97 -7.45
C ASP A 105 -7.99 -0.30 -7.80
N ALA A 106 -8.13 -0.61 -9.10
CA ALA A 106 -8.77 -1.86 -9.56
C ALA A 106 -8.07 -3.14 -9.08
N GLN A 107 -6.75 -3.10 -8.86
CA GLN A 107 -5.98 -4.22 -8.29
C GLN A 107 -6.00 -4.27 -6.75
N GLY A 108 -6.50 -3.23 -6.07
CA GLY A 108 -6.62 -3.18 -4.61
C GLY A 108 -7.55 -4.26 -4.06
N ASP A 109 -8.67 -4.52 -4.74
CA ASP A 109 -9.68 -5.51 -4.33
C ASP A 109 -9.18 -6.96 -4.45
N MET A 110 -8.17 -7.24 -5.28
CA MET A 110 -7.65 -8.60 -5.48
C MET A 110 -6.64 -9.02 -4.40
N LEU A 111 -5.97 -8.07 -3.74
CA LEU A 111 -4.97 -8.36 -2.69
C LEU A 111 -5.62 -8.74 -1.35
N ASP A 112 -6.77 -8.15 -1.01
CA ASP A 112 -7.58 -8.57 0.16
C ASP A 112 -7.95 -10.05 0.08
N ASN A 113 -8.16 -10.58 -1.13
CA ASN A 113 -8.45 -11.99 -1.31
C ASN A 113 -7.26 -12.90 -0.98
N ILE A 114 -5.99 -12.49 -1.18
CA ILE A 114 -4.84 -13.33 -0.82
C ILE A 114 -4.64 -13.34 0.69
N GLU A 115 -4.71 -12.19 1.34
CA GLU A 115 -4.62 -12.11 2.81
C GLU A 115 -5.78 -12.86 3.48
N SER A 116 -7.00 -12.73 2.93
CA SER A 116 -8.17 -13.50 3.36
C SER A 116 -7.98 -15.01 3.16
N GLN A 117 -7.43 -15.46 2.03
CA GLN A 117 -7.21 -16.88 1.75
C GLN A 117 -6.09 -17.46 2.63
N VAL A 118 -5.03 -16.70 2.91
CA VAL A 118 -3.96 -17.11 3.84
C VAL A 118 -4.48 -17.15 5.28
N SER A 119 -5.25 -16.14 5.71
CA SER A 119 -5.91 -16.14 7.02
C SER A 119 -6.86 -17.33 7.17
N SER A 120 -7.68 -17.59 6.16
CA SER A 120 -8.60 -18.74 6.14
C SER A 120 -7.85 -20.07 6.17
N ALA A 121 -6.72 -20.18 5.48
CA ALA A 121 -5.87 -21.37 5.54
C ALA A 121 -5.29 -21.58 6.96
N VAL A 122 -4.84 -20.52 7.63
CA VAL A 122 -4.36 -20.59 9.03
C VAL A 122 -5.49 -21.05 9.96
N ASP A 123 -6.69 -20.49 9.81
CA ASP A 123 -7.87 -20.86 10.61
C ASP A 123 -8.27 -22.33 10.40
N HIS A 124 -8.23 -22.82 9.16
CA HIS A 124 -8.49 -24.23 8.84
C HIS A 124 -7.43 -25.18 9.42
N VAL A 125 -6.14 -24.82 9.37
CA VAL A 125 -5.06 -25.60 9.97
C VAL A 125 -5.21 -25.67 11.49
N GLN A 126 -5.51 -24.54 12.13
CA GLN A 126 -5.73 -24.48 13.58
C GLN A 126 -6.98 -25.27 14.01
N SER A 127 -8.07 -25.14 13.26
CA SER A 127 -9.29 -25.93 13.47
C SER A 127 -9.05 -27.43 13.26
N GLY A 128 -8.29 -27.81 12.24
CA GLY A 128 -7.87 -29.20 12.01
C GLY A 128 -7.03 -29.76 13.17
N ASN A 129 -6.09 -28.97 13.70
CA ASN A 129 -5.27 -29.37 14.84
C ASN A 129 -6.10 -29.58 16.11
N THR A 130 -7.07 -28.70 16.40
CA THR A 130 -7.97 -28.87 17.56
C THR A 130 -8.88 -30.09 17.40
N ALA A 131 -9.40 -30.35 16.20
CA ALA A 131 -10.18 -31.54 15.91
C ALA A 131 -9.36 -32.83 16.12
N LEU A 132 -8.08 -32.85 15.69
CA LEU A 132 -7.17 -33.97 15.92
C LEU A 132 -6.87 -34.18 17.41
N GLN A 133 -6.65 -33.11 18.18
CA GLN A 133 -6.48 -33.20 19.63
C GLN A 133 -7.72 -33.78 20.33
N LYS A 134 -8.92 -33.33 19.92
CA LYS A 134 -10.20 -33.85 20.45
C LYS A 134 -10.41 -35.31 20.05
N ALA A 135 -10.10 -35.70 18.82
CA ALA A 135 -10.16 -37.08 18.38
C ALA A 135 -9.22 -37.98 19.20
N LYS A 136 -7.99 -37.52 19.47
CA LYS A 136 -7.02 -38.24 20.32
C LYS A 136 -7.51 -38.41 21.76
N SER A 137 -8.12 -37.37 22.34
CA SER A 137 -8.66 -37.44 23.71
C SER A 137 -9.87 -38.38 23.80
N LEU A 138 -10.79 -38.31 22.82
CA LEU A 138 -11.93 -39.22 22.71
C LEU A 138 -11.49 -40.67 22.50
N GLN A 139 -10.52 -40.92 21.61
CA GLN A 139 -9.97 -42.26 21.38
C GLN A 139 -9.37 -42.85 22.66
N LYS A 140 -8.62 -42.04 23.44
CA LYS A 140 -8.03 -42.48 24.71
C LYS A 140 -9.11 -42.87 25.72
N ASN A 141 -10.21 -42.13 25.78
CA ASN A 141 -11.30 -42.42 26.71
C ASN A 141 -12.15 -43.63 26.26
N SER A 142 -12.43 -43.74 24.96
CA SER A 142 -13.21 -44.84 24.39
C SER A 142 -12.56 -46.20 24.63
N ARG A 143 -11.21 -46.30 24.62
CA ARG A 143 -10.50 -47.55 24.93
C ARG A 143 -10.78 -48.05 26.35
N LYS A 144 -10.89 -47.14 27.33
CA LYS A 144 -11.20 -47.51 28.72
C LYS A 144 -12.62 -48.05 28.85
N TRP A 145 -13.58 -47.37 28.23
CA TRP A 145 -14.99 -47.78 28.21
C TRP A 145 -15.20 -49.11 27.46
N MET A 146 -14.47 -49.33 26.37
CA MET A 146 -14.50 -50.59 25.65
C MET A 146 -14.01 -51.76 26.51
N CYS A 147 -12.91 -51.60 27.27
CA CYS A 147 -12.45 -52.64 28.20
C CYS A 147 -13.47 -52.93 29.31
N ILE A 148 -14.12 -51.90 29.86
CA ILE A 148 -15.17 -52.07 30.86
C ILE A 148 -16.37 -52.84 30.27
N ALA A 149 -16.80 -52.49 29.06
CA ALA A 149 -17.89 -53.18 28.38
C ALA A 149 -17.57 -54.66 28.11
N ILE A 150 -16.35 -54.97 27.68
CA ILE A 150 -15.88 -56.35 27.48
C ILE A 150 -15.88 -57.13 28.81
N LEU A 151 -15.39 -56.52 29.90
CA LEU A 151 -15.41 -57.16 31.23
C LEU A 151 -16.84 -57.47 31.71
N ILE A 152 -17.77 -56.52 31.55
CA ILE A 152 -19.19 -56.74 31.91
C ILE A 152 -19.78 -57.89 31.08
N LEU A 153 -19.50 -57.94 29.78
CA LEU A 153 -19.97 -59.01 28.90
C LEU A 153 -19.44 -60.39 29.34
N LEU A 154 -18.16 -60.48 29.70
CA LEU A 154 -17.57 -61.73 30.21
C LEU A 154 -18.23 -62.20 31.52
N ILE A 155 -18.55 -61.27 32.43
CA ILE A 155 -19.26 -61.59 33.69
C ILE A 155 -20.66 -62.15 33.38
N ILE A 156 -21.41 -61.53 32.47
CA ILE A 156 -22.74 -62.00 32.06
C ILE A 156 -22.65 -63.42 31.49
N VAL A 157 -21.70 -63.68 30.59
CA VAL A 157 -21.47 -65.02 30.03
C VAL A 157 -21.15 -66.04 31.11
N ALA A 158 -20.29 -65.70 32.07
CA ALA A 158 -19.95 -66.58 33.19
C ALA A 158 -21.17 -66.93 34.06
N ILE A 159 -22.04 -65.96 34.35
CA ILE A 159 -23.28 -66.19 35.11
C ILE A 159 -24.21 -67.14 34.35
N ILE A 160 -24.38 -66.95 33.05
CA ILE A 160 -25.21 -67.84 32.21
C ILE A 160 -24.63 -69.25 32.21
N VAL A 161 -23.32 -69.41 32.02
CA VAL A 161 -22.66 -70.72 32.00
C VAL A 161 -22.81 -71.43 33.35
N VAL A 162 -22.56 -70.74 34.48
CA VAL A 162 -22.78 -71.33 35.82
C VAL A 162 -24.26 -71.67 36.01
N GLY A 163 -25.18 -70.80 35.62
CA GLY A 163 -26.62 -71.04 35.73
C GLY A 163 -27.12 -72.23 34.91
N VAL A 164 -26.46 -72.59 33.80
CA VAL A 164 -26.77 -73.77 32.98
C VAL A 164 -26.05 -75.03 33.48
N LEU A 165 -24.83 -74.91 34.01
CA LEU A 165 -24.05 -76.06 34.52
C LEU A 165 -24.49 -76.50 35.92
N LYS A 166 -24.87 -75.57 36.82
CA LYS A 166 -25.34 -75.89 38.18
C LYS A 166 -26.60 -76.77 38.23
N PRO A 167 -27.64 -76.56 37.39
CA PRO A 167 -28.82 -77.45 37.38
C PRO A 167 -28.50 -78.85 36.85
N TRP A 168 -27.36 -79.04 36.17
CA TRP A 168 -26.93 -80.36 35.71
C TRP A 168 -26.24 -81.18 36.82
N GLN A 169 -25.64 -80.55 37.83
CA GLN A 169 -25.06 -81.25 38.98
C GLN A 169 -26.06 -81.59 40.09
N ASN A 170 -27.25 -80.97 40.12
CA ASN A 170 -28.24 -81.20 41.19
C ASN A 170 -29.30 -82.27 40.83
N ASN A 171 -29.04 -83.15 39.87
CA ASN A 171 -29.92 -84.27 39.55
C ASN A 171 -29.17 -85.61 39.42
N ASN A 172 -28.26 -85.89 40.36
CA ASN A 172 -27.76 -87.24 40.63
C ASN A 172 -28.16 -87.62 42.06
N GLY A 173 -29.47 -87.72 42.28
CA GLY A 173 -30.07 -88.30 43.48
C GLY A 173 -30.91 -89.49 43.06
N ALA A 174 -30.29 -90.67 43.09
CA ALA A 174 -30.92 -91.97 43.23
C ALA A 174 -29.94 -92.87 43.99
#